data_AF-A0A5K1JZ04-F1
#
_entry.id   AF-A0A5K1JZ04-F1
#
_cell.length_a   1.000
_cell.length_b   1.000
_cell.length_c   1.000
_cell.angle_alpha   90.00
_cell.angle_beta   90.00
_cell.angle_gamma   90.00
#
_symmetry.space_group_name_H-M   'P 1'
#
loop_
_entity.id
_entity.type
_entity.pdbx_description
1 polymer ?
#
loop_
_entity_poly.entity_id
_entity_poly.type
_entity_poly.pdbx_seq_one_letter_code
_entity_poly.pdbx_strand_id
1 'polypeptide(L)'
;MTPKLALTHHQAAGAMQVLCDSTSALTESVDAAAIRTTAVALCRDGAFASNAAAGLPFALAPRNIEVPAEAETFLKQLTRTANAAAASVLCSSILAGHTSDADDFGDVAIYLGPGDFGPRHERDVLRLLGLEKAVSTDNGSDASLTATHPIELSAANLIPRTVNVSIGDVPGDAIQELGSLLMRLEDRYAFCVPGPEVLAFYFLLGRDEESRWMGLTGVGVHS
;
A
#
# COMPACT_ATOMS: atom_id res chain seq x y z
N MET A 1 50.34 17.72 6.48
CA MET A 1 49.33 17.00 7.29
C MET A 1 47.98 17.63 7.01
N THR A 2 47.20 17.04 6.11
CA THR A 2 45.85 17.49 5.74
C THR A 2 44.83 16.70 6.57
N PRO A 3 43.83 17.36 7.21
CA PRO A 3 42.78 16.64 7.90
C PRO A 3 41.83 16.01 6.87
N LYS A 4 41.66 14.70 6.96
CA LYS A 4 40.68 13.92 6.21
C LYS A 4 39.29 14.23 6.79
N LEU A 5 38.50 15.07 6.10
CA LEU A 5 37.09 15.25 6.42
C LEU A 5 36.37 13.90 6.25
N ALA A 6 35.87 13.37 7.36
CA ALA A 6 34.89 12.30 7.34
C ALA A 6 33.55 12.91 6.93
N LEU A 7 33.15 12.70 5.67
CA LEU A 7 31.77 12.88 5.23
C LEU A 7 30.93 11.76 5.87
N THR A 8 30.35 12.04 7.03
CA THR A 8 29.22 11.27 7.53
C THR A 8 28.03 11.54 6.63
N HIS A 9 27.84 10.69 5.62
CA HIS A 9 26.54 10.55 4.96
C HIS A 9 25.56 10.04 6.02
N HIS A 10 24.77 10.95 6.59
CA HIS A 10 23.56 10.60 7.32
C HIS A 10 22.57 10.06 6.28
N GLN A 11 22.66 8.77 5.98
CA GLN A 11 21.62 8.05 5.27
C GLN A 11 20.41 8.04 6.22
N ALA A 12 19.40 8.86 5.91
CA ALA A 12 18.19 8.94 6.71
C ALA A 12 17.56 7.55 6.76
N ALA A 13 17.54 6.93 7.94
CA ALA A 13 16.81 5.69 8.15
C ALA A 13 15.34 5.93 7.78
N GLY A 14 14.80 5.16 6.83
CA GLY A 14 13.44 5.36 6.34
C GLY A 14 12.40 5.26 7.46
N ALA A 15 11.35 6.07 7.43
CA ALA A 15 10.29 6.10 8.45
C ALA A 15 9.47 4.80 8.52
N MET A 16 9.53 3.99 7.46
CA MET A 16 8.76 2.78 7.25
C MET A 16 9.65 1.53 7.27
N GLN A 17 9.07 0.41 7.71
CA GLN A 17 9.59 -0.94 7.55
C GLN A 17 8.65 -1.76 6.67
N VAL A 18 9.24 -2.71 5.94
CA VAL A 18 8.49 -3.73 5.23
C VAL A 18 8.44 -4.98 6.10
N LEU A 19 7.24 -5.50 6.32
CA LEU A 19 7.00 -6.75 7.01
C LEU A 19 6.93 -7.87 5.99
N CYS A 20 7.71 -8.93 6.23
CA CYS A 20 7.84 -10.04 5.30
C CYS A 20 7.49 -11.37 5.97
N ASP A 21 6.84 -12.25 5.21
CA ASP A 21 6.53 -13.59 5.66
C ASP A 21 7.69 -14.51 5.33
N SER A 22 8.49 -14.82 6.35
CA SER A 22 9.66 -15.70 6.27
C SER A 22 9.29 -17.18 6.19
N THR A 23 8.03 -17.54 6.44
CA THR A 23 7.53 -18.91 6.31
C THR A 23 6.99 -19.24 4.92
N SER A 24 6.71 -18.22 4.11
CA SER A 24 6.33 -18.40 2.72
C SER A 24 7.56 -18.81 1.94
N ALA A 25 7.58 -20.06 1.45
CA ALA A 25 8.58 -20.46 0.47
C ALA A 25 8.56 -19.43 -0.67
N LEU A 26 9.75 -18.98 -1.08
CA LEU A 26 9.94 -17.99 -2.13
C LEU A 26 9.50 -18.58 -3.49
N THR A 27 8.22 -18.88 -3.65
CA THR A 27 7.65 -19.14 -4.97
C THR A 27 7.65 -17.80 -5.67
N GLU A 28 8.59 -17.63 -6.60
CA GLU A 28 8.62 -16.54 -7.57
C GLU A 28 7.37 -16.64 -8.46
N SER A 29 6.21 -16.26 -7.91
CA SER A 29 5.03 -15.97 -8.71
C SER A 29 5.11 -14.53 -9.20
N VAL A 30 4.39 -14.24 -10.29
CA VAL A 30 4.24 -12.88 -10.82
C VAL A 30 3.70 -11.93 -9.73
N ASP A 31 2.74 -12.40 -8.94
CA ASP A 31 2.19 -11.66 -7.80
C ASP A 31 3.27 -11.29 -6.77
N ALA A 32 4.19 -12.22 -6.48
CA ALA A 32 5.27 -11.98 -5.53
C ALA A 32 6.26 -10.91 -6.00
N ALA A 33 6.52 -10.84 -7.31
CA ALA A 33 7.33 -9.78 -7.90
C ALA A 33 6.60 -8.44 -7.83
N ALA A 34 5.32 -8.40 -8.22
CA ALA A 34 4.51 -7.19 -8.23
C ALA A 34 4.35 -6.56 -6.83
N ILE A 35 4.11 -7.38 -5.81
CA ILE A 35 4.06 -6.97 -4.39
C ILE A 35 5.40 -6.36 -3.95
N ARG A 36 6.55 -6.94 -4.36
CA ARG A 36 7.87 -6.38 -4.04
C ARG A 36 8.09 -5.04 -4.74
N THR A 37 7.74 -4.93 -6.01
CA THR A 37 7.86 -3.68 -6.77
C THR A 37 7.07 -2.56 -6.08
N THR A 38 5.84 -2.83 -5.65
CA THR A 38 5.02 -1.90 -4.85
C THR A 38 5.72 -1.50 -3.54
N ALA A 39 6.20 -2.47 -2.76
CA ALA A 39 6.90 -2.18 -1.51
C ALA A 39 8.16 -1.34 -1.71
N VAL A 40 8.94 -1.60 -2.76
CA VAL A 40 10.15 -0.82 -3.12
C VAL A 40 9.79 0.60 -3.52
N ALA A 41 8.77 0.77 -4.38
CA ALA A 41 8.31 2.07 -4.83
C ALA A 41 7.85 2.96 -3.67
N LEU A 42 7.15 2.38 -2.69
CA LEU A 42 6.63 3.09 -1.52
C LEU A 42 7.72 3.34 -0.45
N CYS A 43 8.59 2.37 -0.16
CA CYS A 43 9.65 2.56 0.85
C CYS A 43 10.77 3.47 0.37
N ARG A 44 10.97 3.61 -0.95
CA ARG A 44 12.14 4.28 -1.55
C ARG A 44 13.47 3.74 -1.02
N ASP A 45 13.44 2.51 -0.50
CA ASP A 45 14.58 1.87 0.15
C ASP A 45 15.13 0.80 -0.79
N GLY A 46 16.16 1.17 -1.55
CA GLY A 46 16.85 0.24 -2.45
C GLY A 46 17.54 -0.93 -1.72
N ALA A 47 17.77 -0.82 -0.40
CA ALA A 47 18.29 -1.94 0.38
C ALA A 47 17.25 -3.05 0.56
N PHE A 48 15.96 -2.71 0.64
CA PHE A 48 14.87 -3.69 0.63
C PHE A 48 14.78 -4.41 -0.71
N ALA A 49 14.92 -3.67 -1.83
CA ALA A 49 14.91 -4.23 -3.18
C ALA A 49 15.97 -5.33 -3.39
N SER A 50 17.07 -5.29 -2.62
CA SER A 50 18.19 -6.21 -2.74
C SER A 50 18.11 -7.41 -1.79
N ASN A 51 17.16 -7.45 -0.84
CA ASN A 51 17.12 -8.48 0.20
C ASN A 51 16.12 -9.59 -0.11
N ALA A 52 16.47 -10.45 -1.09
CA ALA A 52 15.69 -11.63 -1.46
C ALA A 52 15.48 -12.64 -0.30
N ALA A 53 16.32 -12.58 0.74
CA ALA A 53 16.25 -13.48 1.89
C ALA A 53 15.16 -13.09 2.91
N ALA A 54 14.52 -11.93 2.79
CA ALA A 54 13.56 -11.43 3.77
C ALA A 54 12.18 -12.15 3.74
N GLY A 55 11.87 -12.93 2.70
CA GLY A 55 10.55 -13.53 2.49
C GLY A 55 9.66 -12.68 1.58
N LEU A 56 8.35 -13.01 1.50
CA LEU A 56 7.40 -12.24 0.71
C LEU A 56 6.90 -11.02 1.49
N PRO A 57 7.02 -9.78 0.97
CA PRO A 57 6.40 -8.62 1.61
C PRO A 57 4.89 -8.84 1.75
N PHE A 58 4.35 -8.58 2.94
CA PHE A 58 2.90 -8.62 3.16
C PHE A 58 2.34 -7.34 3.74
N ALA A 59 3.16 -6.49 4.35
CA ALA A 59 2.67 -5.21 4.85
C ALA A 59 3.76 -4.14 4.95
N LEU A 60 3.32 -2.89 4.97
CA LEU A 60 4.12 -1.72 5.30
C LEU A 60 3.67 -1.18 6.66
N ALA A 61 4.63 -0.83 7.52
CA ALA A 61 4.34 -0.25 8.84
C ALA A 61 5.40 0.80 9.23
N PRO A 62 5.06 1.82 10.03
CA PRO A 62 6.06 2.70 10.62
C PRO A 62 7.07 1.92 11.47
N ARG A 63 8.35 2.26 11.42
CA ARG A 63 9.41 1.53 12.14
C ARG A 63 9.24 1.50 13.66
N ASN A 64 8.58 2.50 14.21
CA ASN A 64 8.42 2.67 15.65
C ASN A 64 7.13 2.07 16.18
N ILE A 65 6.41 1.31 15.35
CA ILE A 65 5.15 0.68 15.72
C ILE A 65 5.32 -0.83 15.69
N GLU A 66 5.02 -1.45 16.82
CA GLU A 66 4.91 -2.90 16.92
C GLU A 66 3.59 -3.37 16.31
N VAL A 67 3.65 -4.42 15.50
CA VAL A 67 2.47 -5.01 14.87
C VAL A 67 2.05 -6.25 15.65
N PRO A 68 0.89 -6.24 16.32
CA PRO A 68 0.40 -7.41 17.05
C PRO A 68 0.15 -8.62 16.15
N ALA A 69 0.29 -9.83 16.69
CA ALA A 69 0.21 -11.08 15.92
C ALA A 69 -1.15 -11.27 15.21
N GLU A 70 -2.24 -10.82 15.82
CA GLU A 70 -3.57 -10.84 15.21
C GLU A 70 -3.69 -9.87 14.03
N ALA A 71 -3.09 -8.68 14.13
CA ALA A 71 -3.02 -7.72 13.04
C ALA A 71 -2.12 -8.24 11.92
N GLU A 72 -0.97 -8.84 12.25
CA GLU A 72 -0.08 -9.49 11.28
C GLU A 72 -0.82 -10.56 10.46
N THR A 73 -1.57 -11.43 11.13
CA THR A 73 -2.35 -12.49 10.48
C THR A 73 -3.38 -11.89 9.52
N PHE A 74 -4.09 -10.85 9.95
CA PHE A 74 -5.05 -10.15 9.11
C PHE A 74 -4.39 -9.49 7.90
N LEU A 75 -3.27 -8.80 8.08
CA LEU A 75 -2.53 -8.13 7.00
C LEU A 75 -2.01 -9.11 5.95
N LYS A 76 -1.51 -10.29 6.38
CA LYS A 76 -1.12 -11.38 5.47
C LYS A 76 -2.30 -11.85 4.61
N GLN A 77 -3.45 -12.08 5.24
CA GLN A 77 -4.68 -12.45 4.53
C GLN A 77 -5.10 -11.34 3.56
N LEU A 78 -5.09 -10.09 4.02
CA LEU A 78 -5.53 -8.94 3.25
C LEU A 78 -4.69 -8.76 1.97
N THR A 79 -3.36 -8.80 2.08
CA THR A 79 -2.47 -8.75 0.90
C THR A 79 -2.70 -9.91 -0.05
N ARG A 80 -2.74 -11.15 0.47
CA ARG A 80 -2.91 -12.33 -0.38
C ARG A 80 -4.24 -12.28 -1.14
N THR A 81 -5.32 -11.98 -0.44
CA THR A 81 -6.66 -11.96 -1.03
C THR A 81 -6.85 -10.76 -1.96
N ALA A 82 -6.22 -9.62 -1.69
CA ALA A 82 -6.23 -8.47 -2.60
C ALA A 82 -5.60 -8.80 -3.96
N ASN A 83 -4.41 -9.41 -3.97
CA ASN A 83 -3.73 -9.78 -5.22
C ASN A 83 -4.47 -10.93 -5.94
N ALA A 84 -5.02 -11.91 -5.22
CA ALA A 84 -5.87 -12.93 -5.82
C ALA A 84 -7.15 -12.33 -6.44
N ALA A 85 -7.76 -11.35 -5.78
CA ALA A 85 -8.92 -10.62 -6.29
C ALA A 85 -8.56 -9.82 -7.55
N ALA A 86 -7.43 -9.10 -7.54
CA ALA A 86 -6.93 -8.35 -8.70
C ALA A 86 -6.72 -9.29 -9.91
N ALA A 87 -6.03 -10.42 -9.69
CA ALA A 87 -5.82 -11.42 -10.73
C ALA A 87 -7.14 -11.98 -11.30
N SER A 88 -8.15 -12.18 -10.45
CA SER A 88 -9.47 -12.71 -10.88
C SER A 88 -10.25 -11.77 -11.81
N VAL A 89 -9.92 -10.48 -11.80
CA VAL A 89 -10.51 -9.45 -12.66
C VAL A 89 -9.51 -8.91 -13.68
N LEU A 90 -8.38 -9.59 -13.89
CA LEU A 90 -7.34 -9.23 -14.85
C LEU A 90 -6.73 -7.84 -14.62
N CYS A 91 -6.53 -7.45 -13.36
CA CYS A 91 -5.74 -6.27 -13.00
C CYS A 91 -4.57 -6.67 -12.08
N SER A 92 -3.54 -5.83 -12.07
CA SER A 92 -2.34 -6.02 -11.24
C SER A 92 -2.56 -5.56 -9.80
N SER A 93 -3.36 -4.52 -9.61
CA SER A 93 -3.81 -3.99 -8.31
C SER A 93 -5.31 -3.77 -8.30
N ILE A 94 -5.98 -4.23 -7.24
CA ILE A 94 -7.41 -3.98 -7.00
C ILE A 94 -7.67 -2.51 -6.66
N LEU A 95 -6.66 -1.81 -6.13
CA LEU A 95 -6.78 -0.39 -5.79
C LEU A 95 -6.61 0.53 -6.99
N ALA A 96 -5.62 0.26 -7.84
CA ALA A 96 -5.41 1.01 -9.07
C ALA A 96 -6.50 0.70 -10.11
N GLY A 97 -7.06 -0.52 -10.06
CA GLY A 97 -8.11 -1.00 -10.96
C GLY A 97 -7.68 -1.06 -12.41
N HIS A 98 -8.66 -1.14 -13.33
CA HIS A 98 -8.43 -1.22 -14.78
C HIS A 98 -7.93 0.10 -15.39
N THR A 99 -7.87 1.17 -14.61
CA THR A 99 -7.44 2.50 -15.07
C THR A 99 -5.92 2.67 -15.06
N SER A 100 -5.18 1.68 -14.57
CA SER A 100 -3.71 1.71 -14.53
C SER A 100 -3.14 0.76 -15.57
N ASP A 101 -2.32 1.29 -16.48
CA ASP A 101 -1.53 0.52 -17.45
C ASP A 101 -0.27 -0.13 -16.83
N ALA A 102 -0.11 -0.02 -15.51
CA ALA A 102 1.03 -0.56 -14.79
C ALA A 102 0.77 -2.03 -14.40
N ASP A 103 1.36 -2.97 -15.12
CA ASP A 103 1.27 -4.41 -14.85
C ASP A 103 2.30 -4.89 -13.81
N ASP A 104 3.31 -4.08 -13.51
CA ASP A 104 4.42 -4.43 -12.61
C ASP A 104 4.11 -4.26 -11.10
N PHE A 105 2.93 -3.79 -10.71
CA PHE A 105 2.60 -3.43 -9.32
C PHE A 105 1.45 -4.24 -8.74
N GLY A 106 1.63 -4.76 -7.53
CA GLY A 106 0.60 -5.46 -6.76
C GLY A 106 0.04 -4.61 -5.62
N ASP A 107 -0.89 -5.18 -4.86
CA ASP A 107 -1.37 -4.58 -3.61
C ASP A 107 -0.54 -5.06 -2.42
N VAL A 108 -0.30 -4.18 -1.45
CA VAL A 108 0.40 -4.49 -0.19
C VAL A 108 -0.42 -3.93 0.96
N ALA A 109 -0.60 -4.70 2.03
CA ALA A 109 -1.30 -4.21 3.20
C ALA A 109 -0.50 -3.11 3.91
N ILE A 110 -1.20 -2.32 4.71
CA ILE A 110 -0.61 -1.24 5.49
C ILE A 110 -1.12 -1.27 6.91
N TYR A 111 -0.23 -1.01 7.86
CA TYR A 111 -0.55 -0.90 9.28
C TYR A 111 -0.05 0.45 9.80
N LEU A 112 -0.98 1.27 10.27
CA LEU A 112 -0.69 2.60 10.82
C LEU A 112 -0.72 2.58 12.36
N GLY A 113 -1.37 1.58 12.97
CA GLY A 113 -1.52 1.47 14.41
C GLY A 113 -2.62 2.36 14.98
N PRO A 114 -2.65 2.58 16.30
CA PRO A 114 -3.63 3.45 16.95
C PRO A 114 -3.52 4.91 16.46
N GLY A 115 -4.65 5.59 16.33
CA GLY A 115 -4.67 7.02 15.99
C GLY A 115 -5.97 7.45 15.32
N ASP A 116 -5.97 8.68 14.80
CA ASP A 116 -7.04 9.20 13.96
C ASP A 116 -6.48 9.42 12.55
N PHE A 117 -6.78 8.46 11.68
CA PHE A 117 -6.37 8.47 10.28
C PHE A 117 -7.60 8.36 9.37
N GLY A 118 -8.75 8.88 9.81
CA GLY A 118 -9.97 8.89 9.02
C GLY A 118 -9.97 9.91 7.88
N PRO A 119 -11.11 10.07 7.19
CA PRO A 119 -11.25 11.06 6.13
C PRO A 119 -10.82 12.46 6.58
N ARG A 120 -10.03 13.14 5.74
CA ARG A 120 -9.34 14.44 5.99
C ARG A 120 -8.02 14.36 6.75
N HIS A 121 -7.55 13.16 7.11
CA HIS A 121 -6.24 12.92 7.71
C HIS A 121 -5.22 12.28 6.75
N GLU A 122 -5.46 12.37 5.43
CA GLU A 122 -4.59 11.77 4.40
C GLU A 122 -3.15 12.28 4.51
N ARG A 123 -2.96 13.55 4.85
CA ARG A 123 -1.62 14.12 5.07
C ARG A 123 -0.90 13.48 6.26
N ASP A 124 -1.63 13.15 7.32
CA ASP A 124 -1.06 12.50 8.51
C ASP A 124 -0.63 11.07 8.17
N VAL A 125 -1.42 10.35 7.36
CA VAL A 125 -1.05 9.04 6.79
C VAL A 125 0.25 9.16 5.99
N LEU A 126 0.32 10.08 5.02
CA LEU A 126 1.51 10.26 4.18
C LEU A 126 2.74 10.65 5.00
N ARG A 127 2.58 11.51 5.99
CA ARG A 127 3.68 11.91 6.89
C ARG A 127 4.18 10.72 7.70
N LEU A 128 3.27 9.93 8.28
CA LEU A 128 3.60 8.76 9.07
C LEU A 128 4.40 7.73 8.27
N LEU A 129 4.07 7.57 6.98
CA LEU A 129 4.76 6.67 6.06
C LEU A 129 6.03 7.27 5.43
N GLY A 130 6.33 8.55 5.71
CA GLY A 130 7.46 9.26 5.10
C GLY A 130 7.27 9.63 3.62
N LEU A 131 6.03 9.60 3.13
CA LEU A 131 5.65 9.89 1.75
C LEU A 131 5.31 11.38 1.50
N GLU A 132 5.27 12.23 2.53
CA GLU A 132 4.93 13.67 2.38
C GLU A 132 5.81 14.40 1.34
N LYS A 133 7.09 14.05 1.27
CA LYS A 133 8.03 14.62 0.28
C LYS A 133 7.94 13.98 -1.10
N ALA A 134 7.31 12.82 -1.21
CA ALA A 134 7.16 12.11 -2.47
C ALA A 134 6.13 12.78 -3.38
N VAL A 135 5.12 13.38 -2.76
CA VAL A 135 3.97 14.00 -3.40
C VAL A 135 4.22 15.49 -3.70
N SER A 136 5.33 16.06 -3.22
CA SER A 136 5.68 17.47 -3.47
C SER A 136 6.42 17.61 -4.80
N THR A 137 5.68 17.75 -5.90
CA THR A 137 6.26 17.89 -7.24
C THR A 137 6.56 19.33 -7.67
N ASP A 138 6.23 20.35 -6.87
CA ASP A 138 6.49 21.75 -7.26
C ASP A 138 7.30 22.56 -6.25
N ASN A 139 8.24 23.34 -6.79
CA ASN A 139 9.02 24.34 -6.10
C ASN A 139 8.10 25.34 -5.35
N GLY A 140 7.92 25.12 -4.05
CA GLY A 140 7.57 26.18 -3.11
C GLY A 140 6.11 26.66 -3.07
N SER A 141 5.14 25.88 -3.57
CA SER A 141 3.73 26.15 -3.23
C SER A 141 3.13 24.99 -2.42
N ASP A 142 2.50 25.32 -1.29
CA ASP A 142 1.80 24.41 -0.35
C ASP A 142 0.66 23.59 -1.00
N ALA A 143 0.43 23.74 -2.31
CA ALA A 143 -0.68 23.19 -3.08
C ALA A 143 -0.48 21.73 -3.54
N SER A 144 0.72 21.18 -3.45
CA SER A 144 1.03 19.83 -3.98
C SER A 144 0.57 18.70 -3.04
N LEU A 145 0.50 18.96 -1.72
CA LEU A 145 -0.08 18.03 -0.74
C LEU A 145 -1.63 18.04 -0.72
N THR A 146 -2.27 18.88 -1.52
CA THR A 146 -3.73 19.01 -1.62
C THR A 146 -4.34 18.17 -2.74
N ALA A 147 -3.54 17.48 -3.55
CA ALA A 147 -4.00 16.63 -4.66
C ALA A 147 -4.44 15.23 -4.22
N THR A 148 -5.03 15.10 -3.03
CA THR A 148 -5.68 13.85 -2.60
C THR A 148 -7.00 13.73 -3.35
N HIS A 149 -7.16 12.67 -4.14
CA HIS A 149 -8.39 12.38 -4.85
C HIS A 149 -9.13 11.25 -4.13
N PRO A 150 -10.36 11.49 -3.63
CA PRO A 150 -11.14 10.42 -3.02
C PRO A 150 -11.48 9.37 -4.06
N ILE A 151 -11.43 8.10 -3.65
CA ILE A 151 -11.82 6.96 -4.49
C ILE A 151 -13.16 6.45 -3.99
N GLU A 152 -14.15 6.40 -4.88
CA GLU A 152 -15.46 5.87 -4.53
C GLU A 152 -15.40 4.34 -4.41
N LEU A 153 -15.77 3.84 -3.22
CA LEU A 153 -15.89 2.41 -2.95
C LEU A 153 -17.29 1.91 -3.33
N SER A 154 -17.35 0.70 -3.88
CA SER A 154 -18.62 -0.01 -4.08
C SER A 154 -19.24 -0.41 -2.74
N ALA A 155 -20.54 -0.17 -2.57
CA ALA A 155 -21.25 -0.55 -1.36
C ALA A 155 -21.37 -2.08 -1.17
N ALA A 156 -21.22 -2.86 -2.25
CA ALA A 156 -21.42 -4.31 -2.21
C ALA A 156 -20.20 -5.07 -1.67
N ASN A 157 -19.00 -4.62 -2.01
CA ASN A 157 -17.75 -5.35 -1.76
C ASN A 157 -16.60 -4.44 -1.29
N LEU A 158 -16.84 -3.13 -1.13
CA LEU A 158 -15.90 -2.16 -0.58
C LEU A 158 -14.58 -2.02 -1.35
N ILE A 159 -14.57 -2.42 -2.62
CA ILE A 159 -13.45 -2.19 -3.55
C ILE A 159 -13.72 -0.94 -4.40
N PRO A 160 -12.69 -0.32 -5.00
CA PRO A 160 -12.86 0.80 -5.91
C PRO A 160 -13.80 0.49 -7.08
N ARG A 161 -14.68 1.43 -7.43
CA ARG A 161 -15.60 1.30 -8.58
C ARG A 161 -14.91 1.25 -9.95
N THR A 162 -13.63 1.59 -10.00
CA THR A 162 -12.79 1.46 -11.20
C THR A 162 -12.51 0.01 -11.57
N VAL A 163 -12.79 -0.94 -10.66
CA VAL A 163 -12.70 -2.38 -10.92
C VAL A 163 -13.99 -2.86 -11.56
N ASN A 164 -13.91 -3.28 -12.82
CA ASN A 164 -15.05 -3.86 -13.52
C ASN A 164 -15.23 -5.35 -13.16
N VAL A 165 -16.13 -5.62 -12.20
CA VAL A 165 -16.45 -6.99 -11.74
C VAL A 165 -17.43 -7.72 -12.68
N SER A 166 -17.84 -7.09 -13.79
CA SER A 166 -18.88 -7.62 -14.71
C SER A 166 -18.43 -8.80 -15.57
N ILE A 167 -17.25 -9.37 -15.33
CA ILE A 167 -16.82 -10.62 -15.98
C ILE A 167 -17.51 -11.80 -15.27
N GLY A 168 -18.84 -11.92 -15.50
CA GLY A 168 -19.64 -13.11 -15.20
C GLY A 168 -20.42 -13.14 -13.88
N ASP A 169 -21.37 -12.20 -13.67
CA ASP A 169 -22.54 -12.18 -12.75
C ASP A 169 -22.45 -12.69 -11.29
N VAL A 170 -21.32 -13.24 -10.85
CA VAL A 170 -20.99 -13.64 -9.48
C VAL A 170 -19.56 -13.17 -9.23
N PRO A 171 -19.31 -12.32 -8.21
CA PRO A 171 -17.95 -11.99 -7.83
C PRO A 171 -17.17 -13.29 -7.61
N GLY A 172 -16.05 -13.48 -8.29
CA GLY A 172 -15.21 -14.65 -8.06
C GLY A 172 -14.89 -14.77 -6.57
N ASP A 173 -14.70 -16.01 -6.08
CA ASP A 173 -14.51 -16.31 -4.66
C ASP A 173 -13.50 -15.37 -3.97
N ALA A 174 -12.45 -14.96 -4.68
CA ALA A 174 -11.43 -14.03 -4.21
C ALA A 174 -11.96 -12.59 -3.94
N ILE A 175 -12.85 -12.05 -4.79
CA ILE A 175 -13.45 -10.72 -4.58
C ILE A 175 -14.39 -10.76 -3.36
N GLN A 176 -15.14 -11.84 -3.21
CA GLN A 176 -16.01 -12.03 -2.05
C GLN A 176 -15.20 -12.20 -0.75
N GLU A 177 -14.11 -12.96 -0.80
CA GLU A 177 -13.18 -13.12 0.32
C GLU A 177 -12.54 -11.77 0.70
N LEU A 178 -12.08 -11.00 -0.29
CA LEU A 178 -11.53 -9.65 -0.05
C LEU A 178 -12.58 -8.74 0.59
N GLY A 179 -13.78 -8.70 0.02
CA GLY A 179 -14.89 -7.91 0.57
C GLY A 179 -15.21 -8.31 2.00
N SER A 180 -15.17 -9.61 2.33
CA SER A 180 -15.38 -10.12 3.69
C SER A 180 -14.29 -9.66 4.66
N LEU A 181 -13.03 -9.60 4.21
CA LEU A 181 -11.92 -9.05 5.01
C LEU A 181 -12.07 -7.55 5.23
N LEU A 182 -12.38 -6.78 4.18
CA LEU A 182 -12.62 -5.34 4.26
C LEU A 182 -13.86 -5.03 5.12
N MET A 183 -14.87 -5.91 5.15
CA MET A 183 -16.06 -5.75 5.97
C MET A 183 -15.76 -5.73 7.48
N ARG A 184 -14.63 -6.31 7.90
CA ARG A 184 -14.17 -6.32 9.31
C ARG A 184 -13.57 -4.99 9.77
N LEU A 185 -13.29 -4.07 8.84
CA LEU A 185 -12.80 -2.73 9.16
C LEU A 185 -13.98 -1.75 9.23
N GLU A 186 -13.98 -0.89 10.24
CA GLU A 186 -14.87 0.25 10.39
C GLU A 186 -14.29 1.50 9.69
N ASP A 187 -15.12 2.54 9.52
CA ASP A 187 -14.70 3.88 9.05
C ASP A 187 -13.86 3.89 7.76
N ARG A 188 -14.18 2.97 6.84
CA ARG A 188 -13.39 2.75 5.63
C ARG A 188 -13.50 3.90 4.66
N TYR A 189 -12.37 4.26 4.06
CA TYR A 189 -12.31 5.21 2.97
C TYR A 189 -11.10 4.91 2.09
N ALA A 190 -11.12 5.44 0.87
CA ALA A 190 -10.02 5.29 -0.05
C ALA A 190 -9.70 6.62 -0.74
N PHE A 191 -8.43 6.81 -1.05
CA PHE A 191 -7.92 7.98 -1.75
C PHE A 191 -6.67 7.62 -2.55
N CYS A 192 -6.34 8.43 -3.56
CA CYS A 192 -5.04 8.39 -4.21
C CYS A 192 -4.34 9.74 -4.18
N VAL A 193 -3.02 9.70 -4.34
CA VAL A 193 -2.16 10.88 -4.46
C VAL A 193 -1.16 10.69 -5.60
N PRO A 194 -0.68 11.79 -6.21
CA PRO A 194 0.44 11.75 -7.14
C PRO A 194 1.68 11.14 -6.47
N GLY A 195 2.30 10.19 -7.16
CA GLY A 195 3.61 9.66 -6.83
C GLY A 195 4.72 10.30 -7.68
N PRO A 196 5.94 9.74 -7.63
CA PRO A 196 7.04 10.14 -8.52
C PRO A 196 6.69 9.91 -9.98
N GLU A 197 7.17 10.82 -10.84
CA GLU A 197 7.02 10.70 -12.30
C GLU A 197 5.55 10.58 -12.72
N VAL A 198 5.16 9.44 -13.30
CA VAL A 198 3.79 9.15 -13.77
C VAL A 198 3.01 8.25 -12.79
N LEU A 199 3.59 7.94 -11.64
CA LEU A 199 2.97 7.02 -10.68
C LEU A 199 1.87 7.73 -9.88
N ALA A 200 0.89 6.96 -9.44
CA ALA A 200 -0.09 7.34 -8.44
C ALA A 200 -0.09 6.28 -7.32
N PHE A 201 -0.19 6.75 -6.07
CA PHE A 201 -0.26 5.89 -4.90
C PHE A 201 -1.69 5.85 -4.39
N TYR A 202 -2.21 4.65 -4.23
CA TYR A 202 -3.58 4.37 -3.83
C TYR A 202 -3.59 3.84 -2.40
N PHE A 203 -4.59 4.26 -1.62
CA PHE A 203 -4.78 3.85 -0.24
C PHE A 203 -6.25 3.50 -0.02
N LEU A 204 -6.50 2.38 0.63
CA LEU A 204 -7.78 2.03 1.22
C LEU A 204 -7.51 1.74 2.69
N LEU A 205 -8.09 2.53 3.57
CA LEU A 205 -7.87 2.43 5.01
C LEU A 205 -9.19 2.17 5.72
N GLY A 206 -9.09 1.56 6.89
CA GLY A 206 -10.17 1.44 7.86
C GLY A 206 -9.60 1.12 9.24
N ARG A 207 -10.50 1.06 10.22
CA ARG A 207 -10.18 0.89 11.63
C ARG A 207 -10.66 -0.48 12.11
N ASP A 208 -9.84 -1.25 12.81
CA ASP A 208 -10.30 -2.49 13.42
C ASP A 208 -11.05 -2.25 14.75
N GLU A 209 -11.54 -3.33 15.37
CA GLU A 209 -12.28 -3.30 16.63
C GLU A 209 -11.46 -2.70 17.80
N GLU A 210 -10.12 -2.80 17.73
CA GLU A 210 -9.17 -2.25 18.72
C GLU A 210 -8.76 -0.80 18.39
N SER A 211 -9.46 -0.15 17.46
CA SER A 211 -9.19 1.22 17.01
C SER A 211 -7.81 1.43 16.35
N ARG A 212 -7.27 0.39 15.71
CA ARG A 212 -6.01 0.42 14.97
C ARG A 212 -6.32 0.60 13.49
N TRP A 213 -5.62 1.53 12.86
CA TRP A 213 -5.78 1.81 11.43
C TRP A 213 -4.90 0.90 10.59
N MET A 214 -5.51 0.34 9.56
CA MET A 214 -4.86 -0.56 8.61
C MET A 214 -5.64 -0.61 7.30
N GLY A 215 -5.06 -1.27 6.30
CA GLY A 215 -5.77 -1.48 5.05
C GLY A 215 -4.84 -1.94 3.94
N LEU A 216 -5.07 -1.43 2.73
CA LEU A 216 -4.34 -1.74 1.52
C LEU A 216 -3.71 -0.49 0.91
N THR A 217 -2.57 -0.67 0.26
CA THR A 217 -1.97 0.32 -0.61
C THR A 217 -1.48 -0.34 -1.91
N GLY A 218 -1.55 0.41 -2.99
CA GLY A 218 -1.17 -0.03 -4.32
C GLY A 218 -0.55 1.11 -5.11
N VAL A 219 0.13 0.77 -6.19
CA VAL A 219 0.72 1.73 -7.12
C VAL A 219 0.09 1.51 -8.49
N GLY A 220 -0.24 2.61 -9.15
CA GLY A 220 -0.65 2.60 -10.55
C GLY A 220 0.03 3.71 -11.33
N VAL A 221 -0.26 3.78 -12.62
CA VAL A 221 0.17 4.87 -13.50
C VAL A 221 -1.05 5.75 -13.80
N HIS A 222 -0.89 7.06 -13.68
CA HIS A 222 -1.90 8.04 -14.09
C HIS A 222 -1.52 8.56 -15.48
N SER A 223 -2.45 8.46 -16.43
CA SER A 223 -2.33 8.99 -17.81
C SER A 223 -2.74 10.45 -17.91
#